data_AF-A0AAD5SSI0-F1
#
_entry.id   AF-A0AAD5SSI0-F1
#
_cell.length_a   1.000
_cell.length_b   1.000
_cell.length_c   1.000
_cell.angle_alpha   90.00
_cell.angle_beta   90.00
_cell.angle_gamma   90.00
#
_symmetry.space_group_name_H-M   'P 1'
#
loop_
_entity.id
_entity.type
_entity.pdbx_description
1 polymer ?
#
loop_
_entity_poly.entity_id
_entity_poly.type
_entity_poly.pdbx_seq_one_letter_code
_entity_poly.pdbx_strand_id
1 'polypeptide(L)'
;MKLILLFQLRTFRYARVDSASLFQSVRSVFKPKTNCRSSNRYPSIRINNITKNPTIIKKKLNGPVGFSNLPNQVHRKSIKRGFQFTFMVVGESGLGKSTLVNTLFNTSLYPAKEAKIELSSETPSTVEIQAISADIEENGVKLKLTIVDTPGFGDFINNEESWGPILENIEARYDAFLDQENRVNRKRIVDTRVHACLYFIAPTGHALKPLDIEFMKRLAGRVNLIPVIAKSDTMTDEEIKNFKNRILDDIATHNINIYQPPTYENDDPETIQENKEIVSRIPFAVVGADRDIDVGAGRKIRGRKYPWGIIEVDNEEHCDFIKLRQMLIRTHMEELKEFTNEVLYESYRTAKLAESGGDLNANPMKKLETDKKAHDAKMAKMEAEMKAVFDAKVAEKEAKLKAAEEELLARHREMKEQLERHQRSKAASPISKPAPQKKGFFK
;
A
#
# COMPACT_ATOMS: atom_id res chain seq x y z
N MET A 1 13.46 -18.07 -22.86
CA MET A 1 13.72 -17.05 -23.91
C MET A 1 12.46 -16.50 -24.57
N LYS A 2 11.42 -17.30 -24.89
CA LYS A 2 10.13 -16.80 -25.43
C LYS A 2 9.36 -15.85 -24.50
N LEU A 3 9.47 -16.03 -23.17
CA LEU A 3 8.81 -15.18 -22.17
C LEU A 3 9.32 -13.73 -22.12
N ILE A 4 10.55 -13.47 -22.58
CA ILE A 4 11.19 -12.14 -22.56
C ILE A 4 10.74 -11.30 -23.76
N LEU A 5 10.47 -11.92 -24.91
CA LEU A 5 9.97 -11.23 -26.09
C LEU A 5 8.52 -10.76 -25.93
N LEU A 6 7.66 -11.56 -25.28
CA LEU A 6 6.27 -11.20 -24.97
C LEU A 6 6.20 -9.99 -24.01
N PHE A 7 7.10 -9.92 -23.03
CA PHE A 7 7.21 -8.77 -22.12
C PHE A 7 7.77 -7.50 -22.79
N GLN A 8 8.65 -7.66 -23.79
CA GLN A 8 9.21 -6.57 -24.59
C GLN A 8 8.21 -5.96 -25.58
N LEU A 9 7.26 -6.74 -26.10
CA LEU A 9 6.25 -6.25 -27.03
C LEU A 9 5.08 -5.55 -26.32
N ARG A 10 4.68 -6.01 -25.14
CA ARG A 10 3.60 -5.39 -24.34
C ARG A 10 3.99 -4.04 -23.75
N THR A 11 5.19 -3.89 -23.18
CA THR A 11 5.66 -2.60 -22.63
C THR A 11 5.96 -1.52 -23.68
N PHE A 12 5.92 -1.86 -24.99
CA PHE A 12 6.26 -0.93 -26.08
C PHE A 12 5.09 -0.29 -26.81
N ARG A 13 3.85 -0.78 -26.65
CA ARG A 13 2.71 -0.19 -27.38
C ARG A 13 2.11 1.05 -26.73
N TYR A 14 2.38 1.32 -25.46
CA TYR A 14 1.77 2.42 -24.71
C TYR A 14 2.52 3.76 -24.74
N ALA A 15 3.67 3.87 -25.41
CA ALA A 15 4.30 5.17 -25.67
C ALA A 15 3.68 5.92 -26.88
N ARG A 16 2.51 5.50 -27.37
CA ARG A 16 1.91 6.02 -28.62
C ARG A 16 0.52 6.65 -28.48
N VAL A 17 0.09 6.98 -27.27
CA VAL A 17 -1.16 7.70 -27.03
C VAL A 17 -0.89 8.96 -26.19
N ASP A 18 -0.03 9.86 -26.69
CA ASP A 18 0.04 11.25 -26.18
C ASP A 18 0.79 12.20 -27.13
N SER A 19 0.61 12.02 -28.44
CA SER A 19 1.16 12.94 -29.44
C SER A 19 0.16 13.37 -30.51
N ALA A 20 -1.14 13.13 -30.31
CA ALA A 20 -2.17 13.53 -31.26
C ALA A 20 -2.82 14.90 -30.94
N SER A 21 -2.74 15.40 -29.69
CA SER A 21 -3.27 16.73 -29.31
C SER A 21 -2.22 17.84 -29.30
N LEU A 22 -0.93 17.50 -29.31
CA LEU A 22 0.19 18.47 -29.40
C LEU A 22 0.66 18.76 -30.84
N PHE A 23 0.13 18.04 -31.84
CA PHE A 23 0.52 18.15 -33.24
C PHE A 23 -0.42 19.02 -34.11
N GLN A 24 -1.20 19.91 -33.49
CA GLN A 24 -2.08 20.83 -34.22
C GLN A 24 -1.69 22.32 -34.11
N SER A 25 -0.60 22.65 -33.40
CA SER A 25 -0.13 24.05 -33.26
C SER A 25 1.18 24.37 -34.00
N VAL A 26 1.84 23.40 -34.64
CA VAL A 26 3.08 23.67 -35.41
C VAL A 26 2.99 23.07 -36.82
N ARG A 27 1.98 23.52 -37.57
CA ARG A 27 1.89 23.28 -39.01
C ARG A 27 1.55 24.58 -39.75
N SER A 28 2.32 25.60 -39.47
CA SER A 28 2.53 26.71 -40.40
C SER A 28 4.03 26.99 -40.42
N VAL A 29 4.56 27.41 -41.56
CA VAL A 29 5.99 27.62 -41.83
C VAL A 29 6.78 26.33 -42.08
N PHE A 30 6.68 25.80 -43.30
CA PHE A 30 7.82 25.55 -44.21
C PHE A 30 7.33 24.75 -45.43
N LYS A 31 7.10 25.44 -46.56
CA LYS A 31 7.06 24.83 -47.89
C LYS A 31 8.50 24.83 -48.44
N PRO A 32 9.01 23.73 -49.01
CA PRO A 32 10.28 23.77 -49.72
C PRO A 32 10.04 24.35 -51.13
N LYS A 33 10.65 25.51 -51.43
CA LYS A 33 10.79 26.00 -52.81
C LYS A 33 12.07 25.45 -53.43
N THR A 34 11.91 25.00 -54.66
CA THR A 34 12.90 24.49 -55.59
C THR A 34 13.92 25.56 -56.01
N ASN A 35 15.18 25.12 -56.11
CA ASN A 35 16.21 25.45 -57.12
C ASN A 35 16.31 26.89 -57.67
N CYS A 36 17.43 27.57 -57.40
CA CYS A 36 17.98 28.62 -58.27
C CYS A 36 19.51 28.69 -58.13
N ARG A 37 20.21 28.50 -59.26
CA ARG A 37 21.59 28.95 -59.47
C ARG A 37 21.59 30.47 -59.62
N SER A 38 22.50 31.17 -58.94
CA SER A 38 23.17 32.34 -59.53
C SER A 38 24.41 32.74 -58.72
N SER A 39 25.44 33.10 -59.46
CA SER A 39 26.68 33.73 -59.06
C SER A 39 26.45 35.09 -58.41
N ASN A 40 27.16 35.39 -57.33
CA ASN A 40 27.78 36.71 -57.18
C ASN A 40 28.91 36.75 -56.14
N ARG A 41 29.99 37.40 -56.54
CA ARG A 41 31.20 37.74 -55.77
C ARG A 41 30.90 38.83 -54.74
N TYR A 42 31.50 38.75 -53.54
CA TYR A 42 31.94 39.88 -52.69
C TYR A 42 33.04 39.40 -51.70
N PRO A 43 33.86 40.32 -51.13
CA PRO A 43 35.31 40.14 -51.03
C PRO A 43 35.81 39.51 -49.73
N SER A 44 37.03 38.98 -49.79
CA SER A 44 37.77 38.38 -48.69
C SER A 44 38.28 39.42 -47.69
N ILE A 45 37.84 39.32 -46.44
CA ILE A 45 38.52 39.95 -45.30
C ILE A 45 39.54 38.93 -44.77
N ARG A 46 40.83 39.25 -44.93
CA ARG A 46 41.93 38.53 -44.28
C ARG A 46 41.96 38.91 -42.80
N ILE A 47 41.84 37.94 -41.91
CA ILE A 47 42.34 38.04 -40.53
C ILE A 47 43.35 36.91 -40.34
N ASN A 48 44.58 37.32 -40.01
CA ASN A 48 45.72 36.44 -39.79
C ASN A 48 45.59 35.68 -38.46
N ASN A 49 45.84 34.37 -38.53
CA ASN A 49 46.41 33.46 -37.53
C ASN A 49 46.35 33.83 -36.03
N ILE A 50 45.56 33.07 -35.28
CA ILE A 50 45.99 32.51 -33.99
C ILE A 50 45.67 31.01 -33.98
N THR A 51 46.72 30.22 -34.12
CA THR A 51 46.75 28.76 -34.03
C THR A 51 46.67 28.31 -32.58
N LYS A 52 45.47 27.95 -32.10
CA LYS A 52 45.29 26.95 -31.03
C LYS A 52 44.01 26.17 -31.30
N ASN A 53 44.14 25.06 -32.04
CA ASN A 53 43.09 24.06 -32.10
C ASN A 53 42.89 23.50 -30.68
N PRO A 54 41.74 23.67 -30.01
CA PRO A 54 41.44 22.81 -28.88
C PRO A 54 41.42 21.39 -29.43
N THR A 55 42.17 20.48 -28.82
CA THR A 55 42.10 19.06 -29.14
C THR A 55 40.67 18.59 -28.86
N ILE A 56 39.83 18.60 -29.90
CA ILE A 56 38.49 18.05 -29.83
C ILE A 56 38.69 16.54 -29.65
N ILE A 57 38.62 16.09 -28.40
CA ILE A 57 38.54 14.67 -28.06
C ILE A 57 37.22 14.17 -28.63
N LYS A 58 37.23 13.75 -29.90
CA LYS A 58 36.12 13.06 -30.53
C LYS A 58 36.02 11.69 -29.87
N LYS A 59 35.30 11.60 -28.75
CA LYS A 59 34.89 10.31 -28.20
C LYS A 59 34.14 9.58 -29.32
N LYS A 60 34.69 8.46 -29.79
CA LYS A 60 33.98 7.58 -30.73
C LYS A 60 32.66 7.21 -30.06
N LEU A 61 31.54 7.53 -30.69
CA LEU A 61 30.23 7.08 -30.27
C LEU A 61 30.23 5.55 -30.42
N ASN A 62 30.28 4.84 -29.30
CA ASN A 62 30.22 3.39 -29.29
C ASN A 62 28.78 2.96 -29.60
N GLY A 63 28.52 2.74 -30.89
CA GLY A 63 27.28 2.16 -31.38
C GLY A 63 26.30 3.16 -32.00
N PRO A 64 25.29 2.65 -32.73
CA PRO A 64 24.28 3.47 -33.38
C PRO A 64 23.52 4.32 -32.36
N VAL A 65 23.54 5.64 -32.54
CA VAL A 65 22.77 6.59 -31.74
C VAL A 65 21.34 6.56 -32.28
N GLY A 66 20.43 5.87 -31.58
CA GLY A 66 19.05 5.73 -32.04
C GLY A 66 18.08 5.28 -30.94
N PHE A 67 16.79 5.51 -31.19
CA PHE A 67 15.68 5.06 -30.32
C PHE A 67 15.61 3.53 -30.19
N SER A 68 16.34 2.77 -31.02
CA SER A 68 16.41 1.30 -30.98
C SER A 68 16.88 0.74 -29.62
N ASN A 69 17.60 1.53 -28.82
CA ASN A 69 18.03 1.13 -27.48
C ASN A 69 17.11 1.64 -26.35
N LEU A 70 16.09 2.45 -26.67
CA LEU A 70 15.08 2.90 -25.71
C LEU A 70 14.35 1.72 -25.03
N PRO A 71 14.00 0.63 -25.74
CA PRO A 71 13.44 -0.55 -25.08
C PRO A 71 14.31 -1.13 -23.99
N ASN A 72 15.59 -1.30 -24.30
CA ASN A 72 16.54 -1.85 -23.36
C ASN A 72 16.83 -0.86 -22.22
N GLN A 73 16.66 0.45 -22.42
CA GLN A 73 16.78 1.46 -21.37
C GLN A 73 15.57 1.43 -20.42
N VAL A 74 14.35 1.41 -20.97
CA VAL A 74 13.11 1.31 -20.17
C VAL A 74 13.10 0.00 -19.40
N HIS A 75 13.40 -1.12 -20.05
CA HIS A 75 13.51 -2.43 -19.41
C HIS A 75 14.50 -2.44 -18.25
N ARG A 76 15.73 -1.95 -18.45
CA ARG A 76 16.75 -1.85 -17.38
C ARG A 76 16.31 -0.95 -16.24
N LYS A 77 15.61 0.16 -16.55
CA LYS A 77 15.08 1.09 -15.56
C LYS A 77 13.95 0.47 -14.74
N SER A 78 13.07 -0.30 -15.38
CA SER A 78 11.97 -1.02 -14.72
C SER A 78 12.49 -2.13 -13.82
N ILE A 79 13.46 -2.94 -14.28
CA ILE A 79 14.10 -3.97 -13.45
C ILE A 79 14.75 -3.35 -12.20
N LYS A 80 15.48 -2.23 -12.37
CA LYS A 80 16.15 -1.56 -11.25
C LYS A 80 15.16 -0.97 -10.23
N ARG A 81 13.99 -0.51 -10.68
CA ARG A 81 12.95 0.04 -9.81
C ARG A 81 12.15 -1.05 -9.10
N GLY A 82 12.03 -2.23 -9.73
CA GLY A 82 11.13 -3.29 -9.30
C GLY A 82 9.67 -2.96 -9.64
N PHE A 83 8.81 -3.95 -9.46
CA PHE A 83 7.37 -3.84 -9.65
C PHE A 83 6.67 -3.84 -8.29
N GLN A 84 5.59 -3.07 -8.19
CA GLN A 84 4.67 -3.12 -7.05
C GLN A 84 3.33 -3.58 -7.57
N PHE A 85 2.74 -4.54 -6.88
CA PHE A 85 1.38 -5.02 -7.14
C PHE A 85 0.68 -5.21 -5.80
N THR A 86 -0.58 -4.84 -5.76
CA THR A 86 -1.38 -4.84 -4.53
C THR A 86 -2.75 -5.37 -4.88
N PHE A 87 -3.19 -6.43 -4.23
CA PHE A 87 -4.55 -6.92 -4.37
C PHE A 87 -5.20 -7.10 -3.01
N MET A 88 -6.52 -6.98 -2.99
CA MET A 88 -7.36 -7.11 -1.80
C MET A 88 -8.19 -8.38 -1.90
N VAL A 89 -8.46 -9.00 -0.75
CA VAL A 89 -9.29 -10.20 -0.63
C VAL A 89 -10.53 -9.86 0.18
N VAL A 90 -11.71 -10.00 -0.42
CA VAL A 90 -13.00 -9.62 0.18
C VAL A 90 -13.97 -10.78 0.08
N GLY A 91 -14.80 -10.99 1.09
CA GLY A 91 -15.84 -12.02 1.08
C GLY A 91 -16.34 -12.37 2.48
N GLU A 92 -17.38 -13.20 2.53
CA GLU A 92 -17.96 -13.68 3.78
C GLU A 92 -16.93 -14.38 4.68
N SER A 93 -17.17 -14.34 5.98
CA SER A 93 -16.36 -15.06 6.96
C SER A 93 -16.34 -16.57 6.68
N GLY A 94 -15.25 -17.24 7.01
CA GLY A 94 -15.15 -18.69 6.84
C GLY A 94 -15.05 -19.23 5.40
N LEU A 95 -14.99 -18.38 4.36
CA LEU A 95 -14.81 -18.82 2.96
C LEU A 95 -13.39 -19.28 2.60
N GLY A 96 -12.42 -19.17 3.51
CA GLY A 96 -11.04 -19.61 3.26
C GLY A 96 -10.16 -18.56 2.56
N LYS A 97 -10.47 -17.27 2.75
CA LYS A 97 -9.70 -16.12 2.22
C LYS A 97 -8.22 -16.20 2.57
N SER A 98 -7.90 -16.28 3.86
CA SER A 98 -6.51 -16.33 4.35
C SER A 98 -5.79 -17.63 3.94
N THR A 99 -6.52 -18.75 3.84
CA THR A 99 -5.98 -20.02 3.29
C THR A 99 -5.63 -19.88 1.81
N LEU A 100 -6.48 -19.24 0.99
CA LEU A 100 -6.14 -19.00 -0.42
C LEU A 100 -4.92 -18.10 -0.55
N VAL A 101 -4.82 -17.08 0.31
CA VAL A 101 -3.64 -16.23 0.40
C VAL A 101 -2.39 -17.07 0.68
N ASN A 102 -2.36 -17.91 1.72
CA ASN A 102 -1.21 -18.80 1.96
C ASN A 102 -0.88 -19.70 0.77
N THR A 103 -1.92 -20.23 0.12
CA THR A 103 -1.77 -21.10 -1.06
C THR A 103 -1.13 -20.36 -2.23
N LEU A 104 -1.47 -19.08 -2.44
CA LEU A 104 -0.93 -18.27 -3.55
C LEU A 104 0.58 -18.02 -3.44
N PHE A 105 1.11 -17.88 -2.22
CA PHE A 105 2.52 -17.54 -1.97
C PHE A 105 3.44 -18.74 -1.74
N ASN A 106 2.88 -19.96 -1.74
CA ASN A 106 3.59 -21.19 -1.38
C ASN A 106 4.38 -21.06 -0.05
N THR A 107 3.96 -20.13 0.81
CA THR A 107 4.65 -19.70 2.02
C THR A 107 3.59 -19.44 3.07
N SER A 108 3.78 -19.95 4.29
CA SER A 108 2.95 -19.59 5.44
C SER A 108 3.30 -18.16 5.87
N LEU A 109 2.73 -17.16 5.18
CA LEU A 109 2.87 -15.75 5.55
C LEU A 109 2.28 -15.48 6.94
N TYR A 110 1.26 -16.25 7.31
CA TYR A 110 0.81 -16.39 8.68
C TYR A 110 1.66 -17.46 9.40
N PRO A 111 2.29 -17.17 10.55
CA PRO A 111 3.03 -18.18 11.28
C PRO A 111 2.08 -19.33 11.64
N ALA A 112 2.48 -20.56 11.28
CA ALA A 112 1.84 -21.75 11.81
C ALA A 112 1.99 -21.71 13.33
N LYS A 113 0.88 -21.53 14.05
CA LYS A 113 0.88 -21.62 15.52
C LYS A 113 1.53 -22.94 15.89
N GLU A 114 2.55 -22.89 16.75
CA GLU A 114 3.23 -24.08 17.25
C GLU A 114 2.17 -25.08 17.72
N ALA A 115 2.25 -26.28 17.17
CA ALA A 115 1.36 -27.40 17.46
C ALA A 115 1.55 -27.86 18.91
N LYS A 116 0.99 -27.10 19.85
CA LYS A 116 0.61 -27.58 21.17
C LYS A 116 -0.79 -27.05 21.45
N ILE A 117 -1.68 -28.03 21.67
CA ILE A 117 -3.07 -27.91 22.10
C ILE A 117 -4.08 -27.96 20.92
N GLU A 118 -4.53 -29.20 20.67
CA GLU A 118 -5.92 -29.60 20.41
C GLU A 118 -6.70 -28.94 19.26
N LEU A 119 -6.99 -29.74 18.22
CA LEU A 119 -8.27 -29.85 17.49
C LEU A 119 -9.11 -28.60 17.14
N SER A 120 -8.54 -27.40 17.06
CA SER A 120 -9.17 -26.25 16.42
C SER A 120 -8.37 -25.88 15.17
N SER A 121 -8.65 -26.54 14.05
CA SER A 121 -8.17 -26.19 12.72
C SER A 121 -8.87 -24.95 12.16
N GLU A 122 -9.03 -23.92 12.98
CA GLU A 122 -9.64 -22.65 12.59
C GLU A 122 -8.57 -21.56 12.68
N THR A 123 -8.20 -21.04 11.52
CA THR A 123 -7.49 -19.76 11.44
C THR A 123 -8.30 -18.71 12.20
N PRO A 124 -7.69 -17.90 13.09
CA PRO A 124 -8.44 -16.86 13.81
C PRO A 124 -9.12 -15.94 12.79
N SER A 125 -10.38 -15.58 13.02
CA SER A 125 -11.09 -14.61 12.19
C SER A 125 -10.31 -13.29 12.16
N THR A 126 -10.12 -12.75 10.95
CA THR A 126 -9.52 -11.42 10.78
C THR A 126 -10.50 -10.38 11.31
N VAL A 127 -10.10 -9.63 12.35
CA VAL A 127 -10.92 -8.58 12.98
C VAL A 127 -10.65 -7.21 12.35
N GLU A 128 -9.44 -7.00 11.82
CA GLU A 128 -8.99 -5.73 11.24
C GLU A 128 -8.44 -5.94 9.82
N ILE A 129 -8.50 -4.88 9.00
CA ILE A 129 -7.90 -4.87 7.65
C ILE A 129 -6.38 -4.86 7.79
N GLN A 130 -5.71 -5.96 7.41
CA GLN A 130 -4.26 -6.09 7.51
C GLN A 130 -3.62 -6.10 6.11
N ALA A 131 -2.52 -5.37 5.96
CA ALA A 131 -1.74 -5.37 4.74
C ALA A 131 -0.44 -6.16 4.95
N ILE A 132 -0.27 -7.24 4.20
CA ILE A 132 0.91 -8.11 4.24
C ILE A 132 1.70 -7.86 2.96
N SER A 133 2.96 -7.45 3.09
CA SER A 133 3.86 -7.29 1.95
C SER A 133 4.86 -8.44 1.88
N ALA A 134 5.03 -9.02 0.70
CA ALA A 134 6.06 -10.01 0.38
C ALA A 134 6.89 -9.53 -0.81
N ASP A 135 8.21 -9.65 -0.70
CA ASP A 135 9.13 -9.36 -1.80
C ASP A 135 9.47 -10.67 -2.51
N ILE A 136 9.00 -10.82 -3.74
CA ILE A 136 9.26 -11.98 -4.61
C ILE A 136 10.33 -11.58 -5.62
N GLU A 137 11.31 -12.46 -5.84
CA GLU A 137 12.35 -12.26 -6.85
C GLU A 137 12.32 -13.41 -7.87
N GLU A 138 12.02 -13.10 -9.13
CA GLU A 138 12.02 -14.07 -10.23
C GLU A 138 12.92 -13.58 -11.36
N ASN A 139 13.87 -14.42 -11.80
CA ASN A 139 14.77 -14.12 -12.93
C ASN A 139 15.47 -12.75 -12.85
N GLY A 140 15.81 -12.29 -11.64
CA GLY A 140 16.45 -10.99 -11.39
C GLY A 140 15.50 -9.79 -11.39
N VAL A 141 14.18 -10.03 -11.45
CA VAL A 141 13.13 -9.02 -11.31
C VAL A 141 12.54 -9.10 -9.91
N LYS A 142 12.55 -7.97 -9.20
CA LYS A 142 11.95 -7.84 -7.87
C LYS A 142 10.51 -7.34 -7.97
N LEU A 143 9.58 -8.11 -7.45
CA LEU A 143 8.16 -7.77 -7.29
C LEU A 143 7.86 -7.62 -5.81
N LYS A 144 7.47 -6.42 -5.38
CA LYS A 144 6.87 -6.19 -4.08
C LYS A 144 5.37 -6.38 -4.19
N LEU A 145 4.89 -7.50 -3.67
CA LEU A 145 3.49 -7.87 -3.67
C LEU A 145 2.87 -7.54 -2.31
N THR A 146 1.81 -6.73 -2.30
CA THR A 146 1.06 -6.40 -1.08
C THR A 146 -0.34 -7.00 -1.14
N ILE A 147 -0.71 -7.70 -0.10
CA ILE A 147 -2.00 -8.36 0.03
C ILE A 147 -2.75 -7.62 1.11
N VAL A 148 -4.02 -7.39 0.89
CA VAL A 148 -4.86 -6.69 1.85
C VAL A 148 -5.95 -7.66 2.25
N ASP A 149 -5.77 -8.27 3.41
CA ASP A 149 -6.76 -9.15 4.00
C ASP A 149 -7.81 -8.29 4.71
N THR A 150 -9.07 -8.59 4.45
CA THR A 150 -10.20 -7.87 5.04
C THR A 150 -10.98 -8.79 5.97
N PRO A 151 -11.58 -8.25 7.03
CA PRO A 151 -12.47 -9.04 7.88
C PRO A 151 -13.62 -9.60 7.05
N GLY A 152 -14.11 -10.78 7.44
CA GLY A 152 -15.32 -11.33 6.85
C GLY A 152 -16.52 -10.44 7.15
N PHE A 153 -17.37 -10.21 6.15
CA PHE A 153 -18.70 -9.65 6.36
C PHE A 153 -19.75 -10.77 6.44
N GLY A 154 -20.98 -10.45 6.86
CA GLY A 154 -22.09 -11.42 6.87
C GLY A 154 -22.31 -12.16 8.19
N ASP A 155 -21.45 -11.96 9.20
CA ASP A 155 -21.58 -12.61 10.52
C ASP A 155 -22.61 -11.90 11.42
N PHE A 156 -22.94 -10.64 11.12
CA PHE A 156 -23.87 -9.83 11.93
C PHE A 156 -25.32 -10.00 11.47
N ILE A 157 -26.28 -9.72 12.36
CA ILE A 157 -27.71 -9.72 12.04
C ILE A 157 -28.04 -8.58 11.06
N ASN A 158 -27.43 -7.41 11.24
CA ASN A 158 -27.51 -6.30 10.30
C ASN A 158 -26.15 -6.12 9.59
N ASN A 159 -26.16 -6.19 8.25
CA ASN A 159 -24.97 -6.06 7.39
C ASN A 159 -25.05 -4.85 6.44
N GLU A 160 -25.94 -3.90 6.70
CA GLU A 160 -26.17 -2.72 5.84
C GLU A 160 -24.97 -1.76 5.74
N GLU A 161 -23.95 -1.84 6.59
CA GLU A 161 -22.76 -0.98 6.50
C GLU A 161 -21.44 -1.75 6.38
N SER A 162 -21.51 -3.06 6.13
CA SER A 162 -20.32 -3.93 6.13
C SER A 162 -19.28 -3.60 5.04
N TRP A 163 -19.67 -2.90 3.98
CA TRP A 163 -18.75 -2.43 2.92
C TRP A 163 -18.05 -1.10 3.25
N GLY A 164 -18.55 -0.33 4.22
CA GLY A 164 -18.06 1.01 4.55
C GLY A 164 -16.55 1.04 4.83
N PRO A 165 -16.04 0.24 5.78
CA PRO A 165 -14.62 0.21 6.10
C PRO A 165 -13.73 -0.23 4.93
N ILE A 166 -14.24 -1.09 4.04
CA ILE A 166 -13.49 -1.59 2.89
C ILE A 166 -13.40 -0.51 1.80
N LEU A 167 -14.50 0.19 1.53
CA LEU A 167 -14.50 1.33 0.60
C LEU A 167 -13.62 2.47 1.11
N GLU A 168 -13.75 2.82 2.39
CA GLU A 168 -12.91 3.85 3.02
C GLU A 168 -11.43 3.49 2.93
N ASN A 169 -11.06 2.22 3.12
CA ASN A 169 -9.68 1.77 2.96
C ASN A 169 -9.14 1.95 1.52
N ILE A 170 -9.98 1.70 0.51
CA ILE A 170 -9.62 1.89 -0.90
C ILE A 170 -9.47 3.40 -1.19
N GLU A 171 -10.43 4.22 -0.76
CA GLU A 171 -10.41 5.67 -0.94
C GLU A 171 -9.22 6.32 -0.24
N ALA A 172 -8.93 5.93 1.01
CA ALA A 172 -7.77 6.41 1.76
C ALA A 172 -6.44 6.12 1.03
N ARG A 173 -6.36 5.03 0.28
CA ARG A 173 -5.18 4.71 -0.55
C ARG A 173 -5.11 5.55 -1.82
N TYR A 174 -6.25 5.86 -2.44
CA TYR A 174 -6.28 6.82 -3.54
C TYR A 174 -5.89 8.22 -3.07
N ASP A 175 -6.31 8.61 -1.87
CA ASP A 175 -5.94 9.87 -1.25
C ASP A 175 -4.46 9.97 -0.95
N ALA A 176 -3.89 8.92 -0.34
CA ALA A 176 -2.46 8.85 -0.10
C ALA A 176 -1.64 8.96 -1.40
N PHE A 177 -2.18 8.48 -2.53
CA PHE A 177 -1.55 8.60 -3.84
C PHE A 177 -1.72 10.02 -4.43
N LEU A 178 -2.92 10.59 -4.36
CA LEU A 178 -3.20 11.96 -4.82
C LEU A 178 -2.39 13.00 -4.04
N ASP A 179 -2.22 12.81 -2.74
CA ASP A 179 -1.37 13.66 -1.90
C ASP A 179 0.10 13.58 -2.32
N GLN A 180 0.58 12.38 -2.68
CA GLN A 180 1.94 12.21 -3.22
C GLN A 180 2.12 12.88 -4.58
N GLU A 181 1.09 12.85 -5.43
CA GLU A 181 1.08 13.53 -6.74
C GLU A 181 1.15 15.06 -6.58
N ASN A 182 0.43 15.59 -5.59
CA ASN A 182 0.37 17.01 -5.28
C ASN A 182 1.65 17.57 -4.63
N ARG A 183 2.51 16.73 -4.04
CA ARG A 183 3.78 17.16 -3.44
C ARG A 183 4.71 17.80 -4.48
N VAL A 184 5.46 18.81 -4.06
CA VAL A 184 6.47 19.50 -4.91
C VAL A 184 7.59 18.54 -5.36
N ASN A 185 8.02 17.62 -4.48
CA ASN A 185 9.05 16.63 -4.79
C ASN A 185 8.45 15.31 -5.29
N ARG A 186 8.27 15.17 -6.60
CA ARG A 186 7.62 14.01 -7.26
C ARG A 186 8.56 12.86 -7.65
N LYS A 187 9.80 12.82 -7.15
CA LYS A 187 10.85 11.92 -7.68
C LYS A 187 10.63 10.43 -7.39
N ARG A 188 9.88 10.07 -6.34
CA ARG A 188 9.63 8.68 -5.94
C ARG A 188 8.21 8.56 -5.36
N ILE A 189 7.24 8.33 -6.23
CA ILE A 189 5.87 8.00 -5.84
C ILE A 189 5.83 6.50 -5.54
N VAL A 190 5.25 6.13 -4.40
CA VAL A 190 5.03 4.73 -4.02
C VAL A 190 3.57 4.40 -4.28
N ASP A 191 3.31 3.30 -4.98
CA ASP A 191 1.95 2.91 -5.33
C ASP A 191 1.37 1.99 -4.26
N THR A 192 0.45 2.53 -3.48
CA THR A 192 -0.27 1.80 -2.42
C THR A 192 -1.71 1.46 -2.83
N ARG A 193 -2.11 1.76 -4.07
CA ARG A 193 -3.48 1.56 -4.55
C ARG A 193 -3.79 0.08 -4.71
N VAL A 194 -5.07 -0.27 -4.60
CA VAL A 194 -5.53 -1.65 -4.82
C VAL A 194 -5.76 -1.85 -6.31
N HIS A 195 -4.99 -2.75 -6.91
CA HIS A 195 -5.04 -3.01 -8.35
C HIS A 195 -6.05 -4.09 -8.72
N ALA A 196 -6.35 -5.01 -7.79
CA ALA A 196 -7.34 -6.07 -7.97
C ALA A 196 -8.04 -6.38 -6.65
N CYS A 197 -9.33 -6.69 -6.71
CA CYS A 197 -10.12 -7.18 -5.59
C CYS A 197 -10.65 -8.57 -5.92
N LEU A 198 -10.20 -9.57 -5.18
CA LEU A 198 -10.75 -10.93 -5.24
C LEU A 198 -11.99 -10.98 -4.37
N TYR A 199 -13.15 -11.17 -5.00
CA TYR A 199 -14.43 -11.26 -4.33
C TYR A 199 -14.85 -12.72 -4.18
N PHE A 200 -14.90 -13.21 -2.94
CA PHE A 200 -15.23 -14.59 -2.63
C PHE A 200 -16.73 -14.75 -2.48
N ILE A 201 -17.29 -15.57 -3.36
CA ILE A 201 -18.70 -15.96 -3.38
C ILE A 201 -18.83 -17.30 -2.66
N ALA A 202 -19.81 -17.41 -1.77
CA ALA A 202 -20.12 -18.65 -1.08
C ALA A 202 -20.67 -19.71 -2.06
N PRO A 203 -20.26 -20.98 -1.95
CA PRO A 203 -20.73 -22.06 -2.83
C PRO A 203 -22.13 -22.53 -2.41
N THR A 204 -23.16 -21.74 -2.67
CA THR A 204 -24.56 -22.08 -2.34
C THR A 204 -25.22 -22.94 -3.42
N GLY A 205 -24.68 -22.96 -4.64
CA GLY A 205 -25.26 -23.65 -5.80
C GLY A 205 -26.50 -22.98 -6.40
N HIS A 206 -26.98 -21.88 -5.82
CA HIS A 206 -28.18 -21.15 -6.28
C HIS A 206 -27.82 -19.89 -7.06
N ALA A 207 -28.28 -18.73 -6.61
CA ALA A 207 -28.01 -17.40 -7.17
C ALA A 207 -27.08 -16.62 -6.23
N LEU A 208 -26.60 -15.46 -6.68
CA LEU A 208 -25.85 -14.55 -5.83
C LEU A 208 -26.71 -14.08 -4.64
N LYS A 209 -26.11 -13.98 -3.45
CA LYS A 209 -26.81 -13.41 -2.30
C LYS A 209 -27.12 -11.93 -2.58
N PRO A 210 -28.27 -11.40 -2.15
CA PRO A 210 -28.58 -9.96 -2.29
C PRO A 210 -27.51 -9.07 -1.66
N LEU A 211 -26.94 -9.50 -0.53
CA LEU A 211 -25.81 -8.83 0.11
C LEU A 211 -24.59 -8.74 -0.81
N ASP A 212 -24.28 -9.83 -1.54
CA ASP A 212 -23.15 -9.85 -2.47
C ASP A 212 -23.38 -8.92 -3.66
N ILE A 213 -24.60 -8.87 -4.19
CA ILE A 213 -24.98 -7.99 -5.29
C ILE A 213 -24.78 -6.52 -4.89
N GLU A 214 -25.25 -6.13 -3.71
CA GLU A 214 -25.08 -4.79 -3.15
C GLU A 214 -23.59 -4.44 -2.99
N PHE A 215 -22.80 -5.37 -2.43
CA PHE A 215 -21.38 -5.20 -2.18
C PHE A 215 -20.59 -5.02 -3.48
N MET A 216 -20.80 -5.93 -4.44
CA MET A 216 -20.12 -5.92 -5.73
C MET A 216 -20.46 -4.66 -6.54
N LYS A 217 -21.72 -4.20 -6.52
CA LYS A 217 -22.12 -2.93 -7.17
C LYS A 217 -21.32 -1.73 -6.66
N ARG A 218 -21.16 -1.64 -5.34
CA ARG A 218 -20.43 -0.52 -4.70
C ARG A 218 -18.93 -0.59 -4.97
N LEU A 219 -18.35 -1.80 -4.97
CA LEU A 219 -16.92 -2.00 -5.25
C LEU A 219 -16.53 -1.79 -6.72
N ALA A 220 -17.40 -2.18 -7.66
CA ALA A 220 -17.09 -2.19 -9.10
C ALA A 220 -16.68 -0.81 -9.65
N GLY A 221 -17.15 0.29 -9.03
CA GLY A 221 -16.77 1.64 -9.41
C GLY A 221 -15.38 2.09 -8.91
N ARG A 222 -14.79 1.37 -7.95
CA ARG A 222 -13.55 1.78 -7.28
C ARG A 222 -12.37 0.83 -7.48
N VAL A 223 -12.62 -0.47 -7.70
CA VAL A 223 -11.56 -1.48 -7.88
C VAL A 223 -11.93 -2.49 -8.97
N ASN A 224 -10.92 -3.06 -9.62
CA ASN A 224 -11.06 -4.21 -10.52
C ASN A 224 -11.58 -5.43 -9.76
N LEU A 225 -12.86 -5.77 -9.97
CA LEU A 225 -13.52 -6.87 -9.28
C LEU A 225 -13.32 -8.19 -10.04
N ILE A 226 -12.78 -9.20 -9.35
CA ILE A 226 -12.59 -10.55 -9.87
C ILE A 226 -13.41 -11.51 -8.99
N PRO A 227 -14.54 -12.03 -9.50
CA PRO A 227 -15.37 -12.97 -8.75
C PRO A 227 -14.73 -14.36 -8.69
N VAL A 228 -14.70 -14.94 -7.49
CA VAL A 228 -14.11 -16.23 -7.18
C VAL A 228 -15.09 -17.03 -6.35
N ILE A 229 -15.43 -18.24 -6.80
CA ILE A 229 -16.23 -19.20 -6.04
C ILE A 229 -15.30 -19.88 -5.03
N ALA A 230 -15.59 -19.67 -3.75
CA ALA A 230 -14.84 -20.25 -2.66
C ALA A 230 -15.22 -21.72 -2.42
N LYS A 231 -14.28 -22.50 -1.87
CA LYS A 231 -14.50 -23.91 -1.48
C LYS A 231 -15.23 -24.71 -2.58
N SER A 232 -14.73 -24.65 -3.81
CA SER A 232 -15.39 -25.33 -4.92
C SER A 232 -15.45 -26.86 -4.76
N ASP A 233 -14.69 -27.41 -3.82
CA ASP A 233 -14.72 -28.81 -3.41
C ASP A 233 -16.03 -29.26 -2.73
N THR A 234 -16.96 -28.34 -2.43
CA THR A 234 -18.28 -28.67 -1.88
C THR A 234 -19.33 -28.97 -2.95
N MET A 235 -19.03 -28.73 -4.22
CA MET A 235 -19.96 -28.89 -5.34
C MET A 235 -19.40 -29.86 -6.37
N THR A 236 -20.28 -30.50 -7.13
CA THR A 236 -19.92 -31.31 -8.31
C THR A 236 -19.61 -30.43 -9.52
N ASP A 237 -18.92 -30.97 -10.52
CA ASP A 237 -18.56 -30.23 -11.74
C ASP A 237 -19.78 -29.71 -12.51
N GLU A 238 -20.90 -30.45 -12.47
CA GLU A 238 -22.16 -30.05 -13.09
C GLU A 238 -22.80 -28.86 -12.35
N GLU A 239 -22.79 -28.92 -11.01
CA GLU A 239 -23.27 -27.83 -10.17
C GLU A 239 -22.43 -26.57 -10.33
N ILE A 240 -21.10 -26.71 -10.42
CA ILE A 240 -20.20 -25.58 -10.66
C ILE A 240 -20.53 -24.90 -11.99
N LYS A 241 -20.73 -25.65 -13.07
CA LYS A 241 -21.10 -25.08 -14.38
C LYS A 241 -22.43 -24.33 -14.32
N ASN A 242 -23.44 -24.92 -13.69
CA ASN A 242 -24.75 -24.28 -13.53
C ASN A 242 -24.66 -23.03 -12.66
N PHE A 243 -23.87 -23.08 -11.58
CA PHE A 243 -23.67 -21.96 -10.67
C PHE A 243 -22.91 -20.80 -11.34
N LYS A 244 -21.87 -21.10 -12.14
CA LYS A 244 -21.16 -20.09 -12.94
C LYS A 244 -22.12 -19.34 -13.87
N ASN A 245 -22.97 -20.06 -14.60
CA ASN A 245 -23.94 -19.44 -15.50
C ASN A 245 -24.92 -18.53 -14.74
N ARG A 246 -25.46 -19.00 -13.61
CA ARG A 246 -26.36 -18.20 -12.76
C ARG A 246 -25.70 -16.92 -12.23
N ILE A 247 -24.44 -17.02 -11.77
CA ILE A 247 -23.68 -15.84 -11.32
C ILE A 247 -23.50 -14.84 -12.46
N LEU A 248 -23.18 -15.31 -13.68
CA LEU A 248 -23.01 -14.44 -14.84
C LEU A 248 -24.33 -13.76 -15.24
N ASP A 249 -25.44 -14.49 -15.20
CA ASP A 249 -26.79 -13.95 -15.45
C ASP A 249 -27.17 -12.88 -14.41
N ASP A 250 -26.87 -13.12 -13.13
CA ASP A 250 -27.11 -12.16 -12.05
C ASP A 250 -26.24 -10.89 -12.22
N ILE A 251 -24.96 -11.05 -12.54
CA ILE A 251 -24.03 -9.94 -12.80
C ILE A 251 -24.51 -9.09 -13.97
N ALA A 252 -24.97 -9.72 -15.05
CA ALA A 252 -25.52 -9.04 -16.22
C ALA A 252 -26.83 -8.30 -15.89
N THR A 253 -27.75 -8.95 -15.19
CA THR A 253 -29.05 -8.36 -14.79
C THR A 253 -28.87 -7.13 -13.91
N HIS A 254 -27.86 -7.15 -13.04
CA HIS A 254 -27.58 -6.07 -12.09
C HIS A 254 -26.56 -5.03 -12.59
N ASN A 255 -26.08 -5.16 -13.84
CA ASN A 255 -25.07 -4.29 -14.47
C ASN A 255 -23.81 -4.09 -13.62
N ILE A 256 -23.28 -5.19 -13.08
CA ILE A 256 -22.06 -5.14 -12.26
C ILE A 256 -20.84 -5.20 -13.18
N ASN A 257 -19.98 -4.19 -13.11
CA ASN A 257 -18.74 -4.16 -13.89
C ASN A 257 -17.68 -5.07 -13.24
N ILE A 258 -17.48 -6.25 -13.82
CA ILE A 258 -16.36 -7.14 -13.46
C ILE A 258 -15.16 -6.85 -14.36
N TYR A 259 -13.96 -7.18 -13.89
CA TYR A 259 -12.77 -7.05 -14.70
C TYR A 259 -12.86 -7.96 -15.94
N GLN A 260 -12.75 -7.34 -17.11
CA GLN A 260 -12.60 -8.02 -18.39
C GLN A 260 -11.30 -7.53 -19.03
N PRO A 261 -10.42 -8.44 -19.48
CA PRO A 261 -9.20 -8.03 -20.15
C PRO A 261 -9.56 -7.29 -21.45
N PRO A 262 -8.96 -6.12 -21.69
CA PRO A 262 -9.19 -5.37 -22.92
C PRO A 262 -8.71 -6.20 -24.12
N THR A 263 -9.52 -6.27 -25.17
CA THR A 263 -9.11 -6.89 -26.44
C THR A 263 -8.61 -5.80 -27.38
N TYR A 264 -7.33 -5.83 -27.75
CA TYR A 264 -6.79 -4.90 -28.72
C TYR A 264 -6.76 -5.52 -30.13
N GLU A 265 -7.10 -4.74 -31.15
CA GLU A 265 -7.16 -5.21 -32.55
C GLU A 265 -5.81 -5.71 -33.09
N ASN A 266 -4.70 -5.28 -32.49
CA ASN A 266 -3.35 -5.63 -32.93
C ASN A 266 -2.72 -6.77 -32.11
N ASP A 267 -3.47 -7.42 -31.22
CA ASP A 267 -2.91 -8.48 -30.39
C ASP A 267 -2.62 -9.75 -31.18
N ASP A 268 -1.56 -10.45 -30.78
CA ASP A 268 -1.19 -11.72 -31.37
C ASP A 268 -2.34 -12.73 -31.14
N PRO A 269 -2.65 -13.59 -32.13
CA PRO A 269 -3.76 -14.54 -32.02
C PRO A 269 -3.61 -15.49 -30.82
N GLU A 270 -2.38 -15.78 -30.40
CA GLU A 270 -2.06 -16.56 -29.19
C GLU A 270 -2.52 -15.83 -27.92
N THR A 271 -2.26 -14.53 -27.80
CA THR A 271 -2.68 -13.71 -26.66
C THR A 271 -4.19 -13.57 -26.59
N ILE A 272 -4.85 -13.42 -27.74
CA ILE A 272 -6.33 -13.37 -27.80
C ILE A 272 -6.93 -14.69 -27.32
N GLN A 273 -6.33 -15.83 -27.68
CA GLN A 273 -6.80 -17.13 -27.24
C GLN A 273 -6.61 -17.35 -25.74
N GLU A 274 -5.45 -16.96 -25.18
CA GLU A 274 -5.20 -17.01 -23.73
C GLU A 274 -6.19 -16.13 -22.95
N ASN A 275 -6.42 -14.90 -23.42
CA ASN A 275 -7.38 -13.98 -22.80
C ASN A 275 -8.80 -14.57 -22.83
N LYS A 276 -9.22 -15.18 -23.94
CA LYS A 276 -10.53 -15.85 -24.05
C LYS A 276 -10.65 -17.05 -23.12
N GLU A 277 -9.60 -17.85 -22.98
CA GLU A 277 -9.59 -18.99 -22.05
C GLU A 277 -9.79 -18.51 -20.62
N ILE A 278 -9.08 -17.45 -20.21
CA ILE A 278 -9.18 -16.87 -18.87
C ILE A 278 -10.59 -16.32 -18.62
N VAL A 279 -11.15 -15.56 -19.56
CA VAL A 279 -12.52 -15.03 -19.45
C VAL A 279 -13.55 -16.13 -19.35
N SER A 280 -13.38 -17.24 -20.08
CA SER A 280 -14.31 -18.38 -20.02
C SER A 280 -14.34 -19.08 -18.65
N ARG A 281 -13.28 -18.91 -17.85
CA ARG A 281 -13.18 -19.51 -16.52
C ARG A 281 -13.74 -18.64 -15.41
N ILE A 282 -14.01 -17.35 -15.66
CA ILE A 282 -14.61 -16.43 -14.67
C ILE A 282 -16.11 -16.75 -14.51
N PRO A 283 -16.63 -16.89 -13.28
CA PRO A 283 -15.93 -16.80 -11.99
C PRO A 283 -15.09 -18.05 -11.67
N PHE A 284 -13.88 -17.85 -11.11
CA PHE A 284 -12.93 -18.95 -10.86
C PHE A 284 -13.40 -19.84 -9.72
N ALA A 285 -13.42 -21.16 -9.93
CA ALA A 285 -13.74 -22.12 -8.88
C ALA A 285 -12.44 -22.56 -8.19
N VAL A 286 -12.22 -22.13 -6.94
CA VAL A 286 -10.94 -22.35 -6.25
C VAL A 286 -11.07 -23.14 -4.96
N VAL A 287 -10.01 -23.90 -4.69
CA VAL A 287 -9.80 -24.62 -3.44
C VAL A 287 -8.48 -24.14 -2.85
N GLY A 288 -8.46 -23.78 -1.57
CA GLY A 288 -7.24 -23.43 -0.85
C GLY A 288 -6.73 -24.61 -0.02
N ALA A 289 -5.41 -24.77 0.06
CA ALA A 289 -4.76 -25.79 0.89
C ALA A 289 -3.56 -25.21 1.65
N ASP A 290 -3.61 -25.32 2.98
CA ASP A 290 -2.52 -24.89 3.86
C ASP A 290 -1.49 -26.01 4.12
N ARG A 291 -1.79 -27.28 3.79
CA ARG A 291 -0.96 -28.44 4.13
C ARG A 291 -0.47 -29.17 2.89
N ASP A 292 0.80 -29.56 2.92
CA ASP A 292 1.37 -30.52 1.99
C ASP A 292 0.98 -31.94 2.43
N ILE A 293 0.48 -32.73 1.49
CA ILE A 293 0.17 -34.14 1.65
C ILE A 293 1.24 -34.94 0.90
N ASP A 294 1.79 -35.96 1.56
CA ASP A 294 2.66 -36.93 0.91
C ASP A 294 1.80 -38.04 0.29
N VAL A 295 1.80 -38.13 -1.05
CA VAL A 295 1.01 -39.12 -1.80
C VAL A 295 1.76 -40.46 -1.98
N GLY A 296 2.91 -40.60 -1.32
CA GLY A 296 3.80 -41.74 -1.53
C GLY A 296 4.70 -41.49 -2.74
N ALA A 297 5.78 -42.29 -2.84
CA ALA A 297 6.88 -42.09 -3.78
C ALA A 297 7.67 -40.76 -3.59
N GLY A 298 7.57 -40.13 -2.41
CA GLY A 298 8.34 -38.93 -2.06
C GLY A 298 7.85 -37.63 -2.72
N ARG A 299 6.68 -37.65 -3.36
CA ARG A 299 6.06 -36.46 -3.96
C ARG A 299 5.12 -35.81 -2.95
N LYS A 300 5.53 -34.63 -2.47
CA LYS A 300 4.66 -33.74 -1.70
C LYS A 300 3.79 -32.93 -2.65
N ILE A 301 2.48 -32.99 -2.45
CA ILE A 301 1.50 -32.21 -3.19
C ILE A 301 0.71 -31.32 -2.24
N ARG A 302 0.27 -30.17 -2.72
CA ARG A 302 -0.62 -29.30 -1.96
C ARG A 302 -2.04 -29.70 -2.22
N GLY A 303 -2.75 -30.04 -1.15
CA GLY A 303 -4.08 -30.57 -1.31
C GLY A 303 -4.87 -30.68 -0.03
N ARG A 304 -6.13 -31.06 -0.19
CA ARG A 304 -7.03 -31.39 0.92
C ARG A 304 -7.29 -32.88 0.92
N LYS A 305 -7.08 -33.53 2.06
CA LYS A 305 -7.35 -34.96 2.26
C LYS A 305 -8.75 -35.13 2.82
N TYR A 306 -9.58 -35.86 2.10
CA TYR A 306 -10.90 -36.31 2.51
C TYR A 306 -10.89 -37.83 2.74
N PRO A 307 -11.90 -38.37 3.44
CA PRO A 307 -12.05 -39.83 3.58
C PRO A 307 -12.16 -40.56 2.23
N TRP A 308 -12.71 -39.92 1.21
CA TRP A 308 -12.95 -40.49 -0.13
C TRP A 308 -11.84 -40.20 -1.15
N GLY A 309 -10.88 -39.31 -0.86
CA GLY A 309 -9.86 -38.95 -1.84
C GLY A 309 -9.03 -37.73 -1.43
N ILE A 310 -8.10 -37.35 -2.30
CA ILE A 310 -7.24 -36.19 -2.12
C ILE A 310 -7.51 -35.22 -3.28
N ILE A 311 -7.76 -33.96 -2.96
CA ILE A 311 -7.92 -32.90 -3.95
C ILE A 311 -6.61 -32.15 -4.07
N GLU A 312 -5.98 -32.21 -5.24
CA GLU A 312 -4.76 -31.46 -5.54
C GLU A 312 -5.12 -30.04 -6.00
N VAL A 313 -4.60 -29.01 -5.32
CA VAL A 313 -4.88 -27.60 -5.66
C VAL A 313 -4.08 -27.13 -6.87
N ASP A 314 -2.93 -27.75 -7.13
CA ASP A 314 -2.08 -27.47 -8.29
C ASP A 314 -2.48 -28.30 -9.53
N ASN A 315 -3.68 -28.89 -9.58
CA ASN A 315 -4.20 -29.59 -10.76
C ASN A 315 -5.37 -28.81 -11.38
N GLU A 316 -5.28 -28.54 -12.70
CA GLU A 316 -6.32 -27.83 -13.47
C GLU A 316 -7.62 -28.62 -13.62
N GLU A 317 -7.58 -29.94 -13.47
CA GLU A 317 -8.77 -30.80 -13.51
C GLU A 317 -9.59 -30.73 -12.22
N HIS A 318 -8.95 -30.40 -11.08
CA HIS A 318 -9.62 -30.32 -9.78
C HIS A 318 -10.09 -28.91 -9.43
N CYS A 319 -9.35 -27.87 -9.82
CA CYS A 319 -9.75 -26.49 -9.57
C CYS A 319 -9.09 -25.50 -10.54
N ASP A 320 -9.72 -24.32 -10.66
CA ASP A 320 -9.24 -23.23 -11.51
C ASP A 320 -8.13 -22.38 -10.83
N PHE A 321 -7.54 -22.87 -9.73
CA PHE A 321 -6.56 -22.09 -8.94
C PHE A 321 -5.32 -21.69 -9.76
N ILE A 322 -4.82 -22.58 -10.62
CA ILE A 322 -3.67 -22.28 -11.48
C ILE A 322 -3.99 -21.13 -12.43
N LYS A 323 -5.19 -21.11 -13.01
CA LYS A 323 -5.64 -20.05 -13.93
C LYS A 323 -5.78 -18.72 -13.18
N LEU A 324 -6.33 -18.72 -11.97
CA LEU A 324 -6.38 -17.52 -11.12
C LEU A 324 -4.98 -17.00 -10.81
N ARG A 325 -4.05 -17.87 -10.40
CA ARG A 325 -2.65 -17.51 -10.11
C ARG A 325 -1.95 -16.95 -11.35
N GLN A 326 -2.14 -17.59 -12.50
CA GLN A 326 -1.58 -17.15 -13.78
C GLN A 326 -2.11 -15.76 -14.16
N MET A 327 -3.42 -15.54 -14.00
CA MET A 327 -4.04 -14.25 -14.30
C MET A 327 -3.46 -13.13 -13.43
N LEU A 328 -3.40 -13.33 -12.11
CA LEU A 328 -2.99 -12.29 -11.15
C LEU A 328 -1.50 -11.96 -11.21
N ILE A 329 -0.63 -12.97 -11.32
CA ILE A 329 0.82 -12.79 -11.14
C ILE A 329 1.54 -12.72 -12.49
N ARG A 330 1.09 -13.46 -13.51
CA ARG A 330 1.86 -13.69 -14.73
C ARG A 330 1.40 -12.88 -15.93
N THR A 331 0.10 -12.88 -16.24
CA THR A 331 -0.40 -12.35 -17.51
C THR A 331 -1.03 -10.95 -17.41
N HIS A 332 -1.94 -10.73 -16.45
CA HIS A 332 -2.76 -9.50 -16.40
C HIS A 332 -2.32 -8.48 -15.35
N MET A 333 -1.18 -8.69 -14.68
CA MET A 333 -0.71 -7.78 -13.62
C MET A 333 -0.60 -6.33 -14.12
N GLU A 334 0.00 -6.11 -15.29
CA GLU A 334 0.15 -4.75 -15.83
C GLU A 334 -1.18 -4.18 -16.31
N GLU A 335 -2.01 -4.98 -16.98
CA GLU A 335 -3.33 -4.55 -17.46
C GLU A 335 -4.26 -4.13 -16.31
N LEU A 336 -4.24 -4.86 -15.18
CA LEU A 336 -4.97 -4.50 -13.97
C LEU A 336 -4.50 -3.14 -13.44
N LYS A 337 -3.19 -2.89 -13.42
CA LYS A 337 -2.60 -1.63 -12.95
C LYS A 337 -2.94 -0.46 -13.87
N GLU A 338 -2.84 -0.67 -15.18
CA GLU A 338 -3.18 0.34 -16.18
C GLU A 338 -4.65 0.74 -16.05
N PHE A 339 -5.57 -0.23 -15.96
CA PHE A 339 -6.99 0.07 -15.78
C PHE A 339 -7.27 0.79 -14.45
N THR A 340 -6.62 0.39 -13.35
CA THR A 340 -6.71 1.12 -12.08
C THR A 340 -6.24 2.56 -12.24
N ASN A 341 -5.18 2.81 -13.00
CA ASN A 341 -4.63 4.14 -13.15
C ASN A 341 -5.47 5.02 -14.09
N GLU A 342 -5.83 4.52 -15.28
CA GLU A 342 -6.48 5.30 -16.35
C GLU A 342 -7.97 5.50 -16.13
N VAL A 343 -8.66 4.51 -15.54
CA VAL A 343 -10.12 4.53 -15.40
C VAL A 343 -10.51 4.83 -13.95
N LEU A 344 -10.12 3.96 -13.02
CA LEU A 344 -10.63 4.00 -11.64
C LEU A 344 -10.07 5.21 -10.86
N TYR A 345 -8.75 5.38 -10.89
CA TYR A 345 -8.08 6.48 -10.20
C TYR A 345 -8.40 7.83 -10.84
N GLU A 346 -8.40 7.97 -12.17
CA GLU A 346 -8.76 9.24 -12.81
C GLU A 346 -10.23 9.61 -12.59
N SER A 347 -11.14 8.64 -12.56
CA SER A 347 -12.55 8.89 -12.18
C SER A 347 -12.64 9.44 -10.75
N TYR A 348 -11.95 8.79 -9.80
CA TYR A 348 -11.89 9.25 -8.42
C TYR A 348 -11.24 10.62 -8.26
N ARG A 349 -10.10 10.84 -8.91
CA ARG A 349 -9.35 12.09 -8.92
C ARG A 349 -10.21 13.22 -9.49
N THR A 350 -10.92 12.99 -10.59
CA THR A 350 -11.84 13.98 -11.18
C THR A 350 -12.97 14.32 -10.21
N ALA A 351 -13.60 13.31 -9.58
CA ALA A 351 -14.65 13.54 -8.59
C ALA A 351 -14.14 14.34 -7.38
N LYS A 352 -12.98 13.97 -6.84
CA LYS A 352 -12.38 14.64 -5.67
C LYS A 352 -11.86 16.04 -5.99
N LEU A 353 -11.32 16.25 -7.19
CA LEU A 353 -10.94 17.58 -7.68
C LEU A 353 -12.15 18.43 -8.02
N ALA A 354 -13.29 17.86 -8.41
CA ALA A 354 -14.53 18.61 -8.58
C ALA A 354 -15.10 19.06 -7.23
N GLU A 355 -15.09 18.17 -6.23
CA GLU A 355 -15.49 18.49 -4.86
C GLU A 355 -14.55 19.51 -4.19
N SER A 356 -13.24 19.31 -4.32
CA SER A 356 -12.23 20.24 -3.80
C SER A 356 -12.06 21.50 -4.67
N GLY A 357 -12.55 21.45 -5.92
CA GLY A 357 -12.34 22.44 -6.97
C GLY A 357 -13.61 23.15 -7.44
N GLY A 358 -14.69 23.08 -6.64
CA GLY A 358 -15.76 24.10 -6.69
C GLY A 358 -15.24 25.53 -6.49
N ASP A 359 -13.96 25.67 -6.11
CA ASP A 359 -13.23 26.91 -5.96
C ASP A 359 -11.96 26.95 -6.85
N LEU A 360 -12.03 26.50 -8.11
CA LEU A 360 -10.91 26.70 -9.07
C LEU A 360 -10.69 28.18 -9.46
N ASN A 361 -11.48 29.11 -8.91
CA ASN A 361 -11.20 30.55 -8.84
C ASN A 361 -10.56 30.99 -7.51
N ALA A 362 -10.23 30.07 -6.60
CA ALA A 362 -9.46 30.36 -5.40
C ALA A 362 -7.98 30.44 -5.76
N ASN A 363 -7.46 31.67 -5.76
CA ASN A 363 -6.04 31.98 -5.86
C ASN A 363 -5.17 30.98 -5.08
N PRO A 364 -3.98 30.57 -5.60
CA PRO A 364 -3.03 29.70 -4.89
C PRO A 364 -2.65 30.16 -3.47
N MET A 365 -2.98 31.40 -3.12
CA MET A 365 -2.85 31.99 -1.79
C MET A 365 -3.82 31.38 -0.76
N LYS A 366 -5.07 31.04 -1.13
CA LYS A 366 -6.05 30.45 -0.19
C LYS A 366 -5.67 29.05 0.28
N LYS A 367 -5.10 28.23 -0.62
CA LYS A 367 -4.62 26.87 -0.28
C LYS A 367 -3.40 26.92 0.66
N LEU A 368 -2.53 27.89 0.45
CA LEU A 368 -1.39 28.15 1.35
C LEU A 368 -1.86 28.65 2.71
N GLU A 369 -2.94 29.45 2.77
CA GLU A 369 -3.56 29.89 4.02
C GLU A 369 -4.24 28.74 4.78
N THR A 370 -4.92 27.81 4.09
CA THR A 370 -5.53 26.64 4.73
C THR A 370 -4.48 25.69 5.28
N ASP A 371 -3.41 25.43 4.52
CA ASP A 371 -2.30 24.58 4.97
C ASP A 371 -1.55 25.22 6.14
N LYS A 372 -1.35 26.55 6.10
CA LYS A 372 -0.76 27.30 7.21
C LYS A 372 -1.65 27.26 8.46
N LYS A 373 -2.97 27.45 8.32
CA LYS A 373 -3.91 27.29 9.44
C LYS A 373 -3.89 25.88 10.04
N ALA A 374 -3.82 24.84 9.20
CA ALA A 374 -3.74 23.46 9.67
C ALA A 374 -2.43 23.17 10.41
N HIS A 375 -1.31 23.73 9.94
CA HIS A 375 -0.03 23.65 10.63
C HIS A 375 -0.05 24.41 11.97
N ASP A 376 -0.58 25.64 11.97
CA ASP A 376 -0.69 26.48 13.17
C ASP A 376 -1.58 25.81 14.23
N ALA A 377 -2.67 25.14 13.82
CA ALA A 377 -3.53 24.36 14.72
C ALA A 377 -2.79 23.14 15.33
N LYS A 378 -1.94 22.46 14.56
CA LYS A 378 -1.11 21.35 15.08
C LYS A 378 -0.06 21.87 16.06
N MET A 379 0.58 23.00 15.75
CA MET A 379 1.55 23.62 16.65
C MET A 379 0.90 24.08 17.96
N ALA A 380 -0.31 24.68 17.89
CA ALA A 380 -1.06 25.08 19.08
C ALA A 380 -1.45 23.87 19.94
N LYS A 381 -1.85 22.74 19.34
CA LYS A 381 -2.12 21.51 20.07
C LYS A 381 -0.87 20.96 20.75
N MET A 382 0.27 20.95 20.06
CA MET A 382 1.54 20.51 20.61
C MET A 382 2.04 21.43 21.74
N GLU A 383 1.83 22.74 21.62
CA GLU A 383 2.12 23.72 22.67
C GLU A 383 1.24 23.49 23.90
N ALA A 384 -0.05 23.22 23.72
CA ALA A 384 -0.95 22.89 24.82
C ALA A 384 -0.54 21.60 25.55
N GLU A 385 -0.13 20.57 24.82
CA GLU A 385 0.39 19.32 25.39
C GLU A 385 1.72 19.55 26.16
N MET A 386 2.65 20.32 25.60
CA MET A 386 3.90 20.66 26.28
C MET A 386 3.67 21.49 27.55
N LYS A 387 2.75 22.45 27.50
CA LYS A 387 2.38 23.28 28.64
C LYS A 387 1.74 22.44 29.75
N ALA A 388 0.85 21.52 29.40
CA ALA A 388 0.25 20.59 30.37
C ALA A 388 1.29 19.71 31.07
N VAL A 389 2.30 19.22 30.33
CA VAL A 389 3.42 18.44 30.92
C VAL A 389 4.30 19.33 31.82
N PHE A 390 4.52 20.58 31.44
CA PHE A 390 5.27 21.54 32.25
C PHE A 390 4.54 21.87 33.55
N ASP A 391 3.25 22.18 33.49
CA ASP A 391 2.42 22.50 34.67
C ASP A 391 2.37 21.29 35.63
N ALA A 392 2.29 20.07 35.11
CA ALA A 392 2.37 18.84 35.91
C ALA A 392 3.73 18.70 36.63
N LYS A 393 4.84 19.00 35.95
CA LYS A 393 6.18 18.96 36.56
C LYS A 393 6.41 20.07 37.58
N VAL A 394 5.86 21.27 37.35
CA VAL A 394 5.92 22.38 38.31
C VAL A 394 5.15 22.02 39.57
N ALA A 395 3.93 21.51 39.43
CA ALA A 395 3.13 21.05 40.57
C ALA A 395 3.84 19.96 41.39
N GLU A 396 4.49 19.00 40.73
CA GLU A 396 5.29 17.96 41.41
C GLU A 396 6.48 18.56 42.19
N LYS A 397 7.16 19.55 41.60
CA LYS A 397 8.31 20.22 42.23
C LYS A 397 7.89 21.10 43.39
N GLU A 398 6.81 21.87 43.26
CA GLU A 398 6.24 22.67 44.34
C GLU A 398 5.77 21.79 45.50
N ALA A 399 5.13 20.65 45.22
CA ALA A 399 4.74 19.70 46.26
C ALA A 399 5.96 19.13 47.01
N LYS A 400 7.04 18.80 46.29
CA LYS A 400 8.30 18.37 46.92
C LYS A 400 8.95 19.46 47.76
N LEU A 401 8.91 20.71 47.28
CA LEU A 401 9.49 21.84 47.99
C LEU A 401 8.72 22.14 49.27
N LYS A 402 7.39 22.10 49.20
CA LYS A 402 6.51 22.25 50.37
C LYS A 402 6.72 21.14 51.41
N ALA A 403 6.87 19.89 50.98
CA ALA A 403 7.18 18.79 51.88
C ALA A 403 8.55 18.98 52.58
N ALA A 404 9.55 19.48 51.85
CA ALA A 404 10.86 19.79 52.42
C ALA A 404 10.82 20.96 53.40
N GLU A 405 10.03 22.00 53.11
CA GLU A 405 9.80 23.12 54.03
C GLU A 405 9.11 22.67 55.33
N GLU A 406 8.10 21.81 55.23
CA GLU A 406 7.42 21.23 56.39
C GLU A 406 8.37 20.36 57.25
N GLU A 407 9.22 19.55 56.62
CA GLU A 407 10.23 18.75 57.34
C GLU A 407 11.26 19.66 58.05
N LEU A 408 11.72 20.71 57.39
CA LEU A 408 12.70 21.64 57.95
C LEU A 408 12.10 22.43 59.13
N LEU A 409 10.84 22.84 59.03
CA LEU A 409 10.09 23.46 60.12
C LEU A 409 9.91 22.52 61.31
N ALA A 410 9.63 21.23 61.07
CA ALA A 410 9.53 20.22 62.12
C ALA A 410 10.87 20.04 62.85
N ARG A 411 11.98 19.89 62.11
CA ARG A 411 13.33 19.79 62.69
C ARG A 411 13.71 21.03 63.51
N HIS A 412 13.38 22.22 63.00
CA HIS A 412 13.65 23.47 63.73
C HIS A 412 12.85 23.55 65.04
N ARG A 413 11.59 23.06 65.04
CA ARG A 413 10.75 22.99 66.24
C ARG A 413 11.34 22.02 67.27
N GLU A 414 11.77 20.83 66.84
CA GLU A 414 12.40 19.84 67.71
C GLU A 414 13.72 20.35 68.32
N MET A 415 14.58 20.98 67.50
CA MET A 415 15.84 21.55 67.98
C MET A 415 15.60 22.67 69.00
N LYS A 416 14.60 23.51 68.77
CA LYS A 416 14.21 24.56 69.73
C LYS A 416 13.72 23.96 71.05
N GLU A 417 12.93 22.89 71.02
CA GLU A 417 12.45 22.21 72.22
C GLU A 417 13.60 21.54 73.00
N GLN A 418 14.57 20.95 72.31
CA GLN A 418 15.78 20.40 72.93
C GLN A 418 16.63 21.49 73.63
N LEU A 419 16.79 22.65 72.99
CA LEU A 419 17.49 23.80 73.57
C LEU A 419 16.76 24.33 74.82
N GLU A 420 15.42 24.45 74.79
CA GLU A 420 14.64 24.86 75.96
C GLU A 420 14.74 23.84 77.11
N ARG A 421 14.74 22.54 76.81
CA ARG A 421 14.98 21.48 77.81
C ARG A 421 16.36 21.59 78.44
N HIS A 422 17.41 21.85 77.64
CA HIS A 422 18.76 22.09 78.14
C HIS A 422 18.89 23.38 78.97
N GLN A 423 18.16 24.44 78.62
CA GLN A 423 18.14 25.66 79.44
C GLN A 423 17.43 25.43 80.78
N ARG A 424 16.31 24.69 80.79
CA ARG A 424 15.61 24.32 82.03
C ARG A 424 16.46 23.43 82.94
N SER A 425 17.23 22.48 82.40
CA SER A 425 18.12 21.63 83.21
C SER A 425 19.33 22.39 83.77
N LYS A 426 19.91 23.33 83.01
CA LYS A 426 20.95 24.24 83.51
C LYS A 426 20.43 25.19 84.60
N ALA A 427 19.19 25.67 84.49
CA ALA A 427 18.55 26.48 85.52
C ALA A 427 18.24 25.68 86.82
N ALA A 428 18.13 24.35 86.73
CA ALA A 428 17.87 23.46 87.87
C ALA A 428 19.14 22.96 88.60
N SER A 429 20.34 23.44 88.22
CA SER A 429 21.60 23.06 88.87
C SER A 429 21.91 24.01 90.06
N PRO A 430 22.06 23.53 91.32
CA PRO A 430 22.34 24.40 92.45
C PRO A 430 23.76 25.01 92.38
N ILE A 431 23.83 26.31 92.61
CA ILE A 431 25.05 27.13 92.65
C ILE A 431 26.03 26.57 93.71
N SER A 432 27.20 26.09 93.27
CA SER A 432 28.35 25.89 94.16
C SER A 432 29.32 27.08 94.02
N LYS A 433 29.53 27.79 95.13
CA LYS A 433 30.53 28.87 95.25
C LYS A 433 31.90 28.28 95.56
N PRO A 434 33.00 28.76 94.94
CA PRO A 434 34.33 28.66 95.53
C PRO A 434 34.83 30.01 96.07
N ALA A 435 35.71 29.87 97.06
CA ALA A 435 36.14 30.81 98.09
C ALA A 435 37.15 31.91 97.63
N PRO A 436 37.41 32.94 98.44
CA PRO A 436 38.19 34.12 98.05
C PRO A 436 39.70 33.89 98.25
N GLN A 437 40.55 34.42 97.36
CA GLN A 437 42.00 34.50 97.56
C GLN A 437 42.52 35.95 97.63
N LYS A 438 43.57 36.09 98.42
CA LYS A 438 43.98 37.26 99.22
C LYS A 438 44.73 38.34 98.44
N LYS A 439 44.69 39.54 99.03
CA LYS A 439 45.49 40.75 98.75
C LYS A 439 47.01 40.53 98.94
N GLY A 440 47.80 41.32 98.22
CA GLY A 440 49.18 41.69 98.55
C GLY A 440 49.93 42.21 97.31
N PHE A 441 49.99 43.52 97.07
CA PHE A 441 50.96 44.53 97.55
C PHE A 441 52.17 44.75 96.61
N PHE A 442 52.39 46.03 96.31
CA PHE A 442 53.42 46.70 95.49
C PHE A 442 54.86 46.14 95.57
N LYS A 443 55.55 46.17 94.43
CA LYS A 443 56.64 47.14 94.18
C LYS A 443 56.85 47.38 92.70
#